data_AF-A0A943RBU6-F1
#
_entry.id   AF-A0A943RBU6-F1
#
_cell.length_a   1.000
_cell.length_b   1.000
_cell.length_c   1.000
_cell.angle_alpha   90.00
_cell.angle_beta   90.00
_cell.angle_gamma   90.00
#
_symmetry.space_group_name_H-M   'P 1'
#
loop_
_entity.id
_entity.type
_entity.pdbx_description
1 polymer ?
#
loop_
_entity_poly.entity_id
_entity_poly.type
_entity_poly.pdbx_seq_one_letter_code
_entity_poly.pdbx_strand_id
1 'polypeptide(L)' 'MWKKMLAPILITVLLVAWFAVWLIGCALLPIPWFWKGIGILVSAAWIGVSVYVLVQRIKEIRSGEENDLSKY' A
#
# COMPACT_ATOMS: atom_id res chain seq x y z
N MET A 1 7.69 -21.08 2.15
CA MET A 1 7.31 -19.83 2.84
C MET A 1 7.80 -18.58 2.11
N TRP A 2 9.10 -18.42 1.80
CA TRP A 2 9.62 -17.19 1.16
C TRP A 2 8.97 -16.83 -0.17
N LYS A 3 8.69 -17.82 -1.03
CA LYS A 3 7.99 -17.62 -2.31
C LYS A 3 6.58 -17.05 -2.14
N LYS A 4 5.87 -17.39 -1.06
CA LYS A 4 4.50 -16.91 -0.77
C LYS A 4 4.49 -15.46 -0.28
N MET A 5 5.58 -14.99 0.33
CA MET A 5 5.72 -13.60 0.80
C MET A 5 6.22 -12.64 -0.29
N LEU A 6 6.88 -13.16 -1.33
CA LEU A 6 7.43 -12.33 -2.41
C LEU A 6 6.32 -11.56 -3.15
N ALA A 7 5.22 -12.24 -3.49
CA ALA A 7 4.11 -11.62 -4.22
C ALA A 7 3.48 -10.43 -3.48
N PRO A 8 3.00 -10.56 -2.22
CA PRO A 8 2.40 -9.42 -1.52
C PRO A 8 3.41 -8.29 -1.30
N ILE A 9 4.67 -8.58 -0.95
CA ILE A 9 5.69 -7.55 -0.77
C ILE A 9 5.91 -6.76 -2.07
N LEU A 10 6.10 -7.46 -3.19
CA LEU A 10 6.42 -6.82 -4.46
C LEU A 10 5.27 -5.95 -4.98
N ILE A 11 4.02 -6.42 -4.83
CA ILE A 11 2.81 -5.63 -5.14
C ILE A 11 2.75 -4.40 -4.25
N THR A 12 3.00 -4.54 -2.94
CA THR A 12 2.93 -3.40 -2.02
C THR A 12 4.03 -2.37 -2.34
N VAL A 13 5.24 -2.81 -2.68
CA VAL A 13 6.35 -1.91 -3.06
C VAL A 13 6.00 -1.12 -4.34
N LEU A 14 5.47 -1.79 -5.36
CA LEU A 14 5.03 -1.14 -6.60
C LEU A 14 3.91 -0.13 -6.33
N LEU A 15 2.94 -0.50 -5.48
CA LEU A 15 1.81 0.35 -5.12
C LEU A 15 2.26 1.58 -4.32
N VAL A 16 3.16 1.39 -3.34
CA VAL A 16 3.75 2.50 -2.58
C VAL A 16 4.57 3.41 -3.48
N ALA A 17 5.36 2.86 -4.40
CA ALA A 17 6.10 3.66 -5.38
C ALA A 17 5.16 4.50 -6.26
N TRP A 18 4.06 3.92 -6.73
CA TRP A 18 3.05 4.62 -7.51
C TRP A 18 2.44 5.81 -6.75
N PHE A 19 2.02 5.59 -5.50
CA PHE A 19 1.47 6.67 -4.67
C PHE A 19 2.51 7.69 -4.23
N ALA A 20 3.79 7.29 -4.10
CA ALA A 20 4.87 8.21 -3.83
C ALA A 20 5.10 9.17 -5.01
N VAL A 21 5.05 8.67 -6.25
CA VAL A 21 5.10 9.53 -7.45
C VAL A 21 3.94 10.52 -7.46
N TRP A 22 2.73 10.08 -7.11
CA TRP A 22 1.57 10.97 -7.02
C TRP A 22 1.74 12.03 -5.92
N LEU A 23 2.23 11.63 -4.75
CA LEU A 23 2.49 12.53 -3.63
C LEU A 23 3.54 13.60 -4.00
N ILE A 24 4.62 13.19 -4.67
CA ILE A 24 5.65 14.09 -5.20
C ILE A 24 5.05 15.02 -6.26
N GLY A 25 4.21 14.50 -7.16
CA GLY A 25 3.49 15.30 -8.16
C GLY A 25 2.61 16.37 -7.53
N CYS A 26 1.81 16.01 -6.52
CA CYS A 26 1.02 16.97 -5.75
C CYS A 26 1.89 17.99 -5.01
N ALA A 27 3.09 17.60 -4.55
CA ALA A 27 4.01 18.50 -3.86
C ALA A 27 4.68 19.52 -4.80
N LEU A 28 5.02 19.12 -6.04
CA LEU A 28 5.76 19.93 -7.00
C LEU A 28 4.87 20.79 -7.90
N LEU A 29 3.66 20.34 -8.21
CA LEU A 29 2.76 21.10 -9.08
C LEU A 29 2.21 22.35 -8.36
N PRO A 30 2.01 23.47 -9.09
CA PRO A 30 1.41 24.69 -8.55
C PRO A 30 -0.11 24.56 -8.41
N ILE A 31 -0.54 23.63 -7.55
CA ILE A 31 -1.93 23.34 -7.22
C ILE A 31 -2.36 24.27 -6.06
N PRO A 32 -3.60 24.79 -6.05
CA PRO A 32 -4.12 25.53 -4.89
C PRO A 32 -3.96 24.76 -3.58
N TRP A 33 -3.60 25.47 -2.50
CA TRP A 33 -3.22 24.88 -1.21
C TRP A 33 -4.23 23.87 -0.67
N PHE A 34 -5.53 24.13 -0.85
CA PHE A 34 -6.61 23.25 -0.42
C PHE A 34 -6.56 21.88 -1.12
N TRP A 35 -6.52 21.89 -2.46
CA TRP A 35 -6.43 20.68 -3.27
C TRP A 35 -5.11 19.94 -3.07
N LYS A 36 -4.02 20.69 -2.86
CA LYS A 36 -2.71 20.12 -2.52
C LYS A 36 -2.74 19.34 -1.21
N GLY A 37 -3.38 19.89 -0.18
CA GLY A 37 -3.56 19.23 1.12
C GLY A 37 -4.36 17.92 0.99
N ILE A 38 -5.46 17.95 0.25
CA ILE A 38 -6.28 16.75 0.00
C ILE A 38 -5.47 15.69 -0.74
N GLY A 39 -4.75 16.05 -1.81
CA GLY A 39 -3.94 15.12 -2.58
C GLY A 39 -2.88 14.41 -1.73
N ILE A 40 -2.14 15.17 -0.92
CA ILE A 40 -1.12 14.62 -0.02
C ILE A 40 -1.76 13.70 1.03
N LEU A 41 -2.87 14.12 1.65
CA LEU A 41 -3.55 13.34 2.69
C LEU A 41 -4.07 12.00 2.12
N VAL A 42 -4.69 12.03 0.94
CA VAL A 42 -5.22 10.83 0.28
C VAL A 42 -4.10 9.87 -0.09
N SER A 43 -3.00 10.36 -0.70
CA SER A 43 -1.87 9.50 -1.05
C SER A 43 -1.19 8.89 0.17
N ALA A 44 -1.01 9.68 1.23
CA ALA A 44 -0.43 9.18 2.48
C ALA A 44 -1.33 8.11 3.13
N ALA A 45 -2.65 8.32 3.15
CA ALA A 45 -3.60 7.35 3.67
C ALA A 45 -3.56 6.03 2.87
N TRP A 46 -3.53 6.11 1.54
CA TRP A 46 -3.42 4.93 0.67
C TRP A 46 -2.12 4.14 0.88
N ILE A 47 -0.99 4.82 1.05
CA ILE A 47 0.29 4.19 1.40
C ILE A 47 0.16 3.47 2.76
N GLY A 48 -0.39 4.15 3.77
CA GLY A 48 -0.59 3.58 5.11
C GLY A 48 -1.46 2.32 5.10
N VAL A 49 -2.60 2.36 4.40
CA VAL A 49 -3.49 1.19 4.24
C VAL A 49 -2.78 0.05 3.53
N SER A 50 -2.02 0.34 2.47
CA SER A 50 -1.27 -0.67 1.72
C SER A 50 -0.26 -1.41 2.59
N VAL A 51 0.49 -0.66 3.42
CA VAL A 51 1.45 -1.23 4.37
C VAL A 51 0.74 -2.03 5.45
N TYR A 52 -0.39 -1.54 5.98
CA TYR A 52 -1.18 -2.26 6.98
C TYR A 52 -1.66 -3.62 6.47
N VAL A 53 -2.21 -3.66 5.25
CA VAL A 53 -2.65 -4.91 4.60
C VAL A 53 -1.48 -5.86 4.40
N LEU A 54 -0.31 -5.36 3.99
CA LEU A 54 0.90 -6.20 3.87
C LEU A 54 1.28 -6.82 5.22
N VAL A 55 1.26 -6.04 6.29
CA VAL A 55 1.57 -6.55 7.64
C VAL A 55 0.57 -7.63 8.07
N GLN A 56 -0.73 -7.44 7.80
CA GLN A 56 -1.74 -8.47 8.07
C GLN A 56 -1.47 -9.74 7.26
N ARG A 57 -1.19 -9.63 5.96
CA ARG A 57 -0.86 -10.78 5.11
C ARG A 57 0.39 -11.53 5.58
N ILE A 58 1.43 -10.80 6.00
CA ILE A 58 2.64 -11.43 6.55
C ILE A 58 2.32 -12.16 7.86
N LYS A 59 1.46 -11.59 8.72
CA LYS A 59 1.01 -12.24 9.95
C LYS A 59 0.20 -13.50 9.66
N GLU A 60 -0.76 -13.48 8.74
CA GLU A 60 -1.55 -14.64 8.32
C GLU A 60 -0.65 -15.77 7.77
N ILE A 61 0.25 -15.46 6.84
CA ILE A 61 1.18 -16.45 6.26
C ILE A 61 2.08 -17.06 7.36
N ARG A 62 2.43 -16.29 8.39
CA ARG A 62 3.28 -16.74 9.50
C ARG A 62 2.53 -17.48 10.60
N SER A 63 1.25 -17.17 10.83
CA SER A 63 0.41 -17.89 11.79
C SER A 63 -0.02 -19.26 11.27
N GLY A 64 0.13 -19.52 9.97
CA GLY A 64 -0.31 -20.77 9.36
C GLY A 64 -1.83 -20.84 9.18
N GLU A 65 -2.56 -19.78 9.56
CA GLU A 65 -3.89 -19.50 9.04
C GLU A 65 -3.70 -19.04 7.60
N GLU A 66 -3.55 -20.00 6.68
CA GLU A 66 -3.78 -19.70 5.28
C GLU A 66 -5.21 -19.16 5.20
N ASN A 67 -5.34 -17.92 4.75
CA ASN A 67 -6.62 -17.30 4.42
C ASN A 67 -7.22 -18.14 3.30
N ASP A 68 -7.88 -19.21 3.72
CA ASP A 68 -8.31 -20.30 2.88
C ASP A 68 -9.62 -19.88 2.20
N LEU A 69 -9.47 -18.99 1.23
CA LEU A 69 -10.49 -18.69 0.23
C LEU A 69 -10.92 -19.95 -0.56
N SER A 70 -10.29 -21.13 -0.36
CA SER A 70 -10.75 -22.39 -0.96
C SER A 70 -12.07 -22.92 -0.37
N LYS A 71 -12.60 -22.29 0.68
CA LYS A 71 -13.93 -22.59 1.23
C LYS A 71 -15.10 -21.88 0.53
N TYR A 72 -14.87 -21.18 -0.57
CA TYR A 72 -15.93 -20.57 -1.40
C TYR A 72 -15.87 -21.04 -2.85
#